data_AF-A0A1X7TFQ7-F1
#
_entry.id   AF-A0A1X7TFQ7-F1
#
_cell.length_a   1.000
_cell.length_b   1.000
_cell.length_c   1.000
_cell.angle_alpha   90.00
_cell.angle_beta   90.00
_cell.angle_gamma   90.00
#
_symmetry.space_group_name_H-M   'P 1'
#
loop_
_entity.id
_entity.type
_entity.pdbx_description
1 polymer ?
#
loop_
_entity_poly.entity_id
_entity_poly.type
_entity_poly.pdbx_seq_one_letter_code
_entity_poly.pdbx_strand_id
1 'polypeptide(L)'
;MLNGHPEVIPYFANNANNQLFFLLLCSNSHIDRAEHVATTIQQEIVVQSVDLPQSFSRQVSDSKFASFQTSLAKKYSFSATVHQNKLTLVSTRSSIADVSREFYTFVTEACSVTDVIHFKKGVWRLVYSTSMEKKWTDLVEDMKKKGVTIVSSSKPTAHKPFIKIKGEVHNLEFAKEEILEFQAAVKERQVTISRPGMGKYFLSNPQGQTMLKGIESEAHVCIEVEISNKNCGDHEPSMTAGQSFKNIGFGSTAEMKRVNVIVGDITEFDRADVIVNAANGQLVHGTGIAAAIVKKERSSNRRRFKKAY
;
A
#
# COMPACT_ATOMS: atom_id res chain seq x y z
N MET A 1 -44.13 60.28 1.00
CA MET A 1 -44.56 59.36 2.08
C MET A 1 -44.37 57.94 1.57
N LEU A 2 -43.30 57.27 2.01
CA LEU A 2 -43.09 55.84 1.77
C LEU A 2 -43.80 55.09 2.90
N ASN A 3 -44.65 54.14 2.55
CA ASN A 3 -45.43 53.36 3.50
C ASN A 3 -44.52 52.46 4.35
N GLY A 4 -44.15 52.95 5.54
CA GLY A 4 -44.40 52.28 6.82
C GLY A 4 -43.71 50.96 7.17
N HIS A 5 -42.79 50.42 6.38
CA HIS A 5 -42.02 49.23 6.77
C HIS A 5 -40.55 49.58 7.01
N PRO A 6 -40.01 49.31 8.21
CA PRO A 6 -38.58 49.46 8.45
C PRO A 6 -37.85 48.43 7.58
N GLU A 7 -37.04 48.94 6.65
CA GLU A 7 -36.24 48.12 5.76
C GLU A 7 -34.85 47.95 6.39
N VAL A 8 -34.48 46.69 6.65
CA VAL A 8 -33.14 46.35 7.13
C VAL A 8 -32.33 45.93 5.93
N ILE A 9 -31.40 46.78 5.50
CA ILE A 9 -30.53 46.48 4.37
C ILE A 9 -29.17 46.05 4.94
N PRO A 10 -28.81 44.75 4.86
CA PRO A 10 -27.46 44.34 5.15
C PRO A 10 -26.55 44.90 4.06
N TYR A 11 -25.54 45.68 4.44
CA TYR A 11 -24.53 46.13 3.48
C TYR A 11 -23.14 45.79 3.99
N PHE A 12 -22.36 45.17 3.11
CA PHE A 12 -20.97 44.85 3.35
C PHE A 12 -20.13 46.05 2.95
N ALA A 13 -19.52 46.73 3.91
CA ALA A 13 -18.51 47.74 3.63
C ALA A 13 -17.17 47.03 3.45
N ASN A 14 -16.64 47.03 2.23
CA ASN A 14 -15.34 46.45 1.90
C ASN A 14 -14.20 47.39 2.32
N ASN A 15 -14.18 47.78 3.59
CA ASN A 15 -13.16 48.63 4.18
C ASN A 15 -12.14 47.72 4.90
N ALA A 16 -10.91 48.17 5.10
CA ALA A 16 -9.78 47.40 5.66
C ALA A 16 -10.06 46.64 6.99
N ASN A 17 -11.19 46.89 7.64
CA ASN A 17 -11.64 46.25 8.87
C ASN A 17 -12.78 45.23 8.70
N ASN A 18 -13.30 44.98 7.49
CA ASN A 18 -14.34 43.98 7.19
C ASN A 18 -15.49 43.95 8.21
N GLN A 19 -15.99 45.14 8.54
CA GLN A 19 -17.07 45.32 9.51
C GLN A 19 -18.42 45.06 8.84
N LEU A 20 -19.25 44.26 9.51
CA LEU A 20 -20.63 44.01 9.09
C LEU A 20 -21.50 45.16 9.60
N PHE A 21 -22.04 45.97 8.70
CA PHE A 21 -22.91 47.08 9.06
C PHE A 21 -24.36 46.77 8.67
N PHE A 22 -25.28 47.04 9.59
CA PHE A 22 -26.72 46.98 9.32
C PHE A 22 -27.22 48.41 9.26
N LEU A 23 -27.66 48.84 8.08
CA LEU A 23 -28.30 50.13 7.94
C LEU A 23 -29.79 49.94 8.27
N LEU A 24 -30.24 50.60 9.33
CA LEU A 24 -31.65 50.59 9.72
C LEU A 24 -32.27 51.94 9.35
N LEU A 25 -33.09 51.97 8.29
CA LEU A 25 -33.80 53.18 7.89
C LEU A 25 -35.09 53.28 8.71
N CYS A 26 -35.07 54.03 9.80
CA CYS A 26 -36.21 54.24 10.70
C CYS A 26 -36.40 55.73 11.02
N SER A 27 -37.65 56.20 11.10
CA SER A 27 -37.98 57.52 11.67
C SER A 27 -37.81 57.51 13.20
N ASN A 28 -37.61 58.68 13.81
CA ASN A 28 -37.46 58.82 15.27
C ASN A 28 -38.62 58.23 16.10
N SER A 29 -39.79 58.02 15.50
CA SER A 29 -40.94 57.34 16.10
C SER A 29 -40.80 55.82 16.24
N HIS A 30 -39.70 55.22 15.80
CA HIS A 30 -39.48 53.77 15.76
C HIS A 30 -38.17 53.34 16.45
N ILE A 31 -37.61 54.15 17.35
CA ILE A 31 -36.37 53.86 18.07
C ILE A 31 -36.46 52.54 18.86
N ASP A 32 -37.57 52.28 19.58
CA ASP A 32 -37.74 51.02 20.33
C ASP A 32 -37.73 49.79 19.41
N ARG A 33 -38.26 49.92 18.19
CA ARG A 33 -38.20 48.86 17.17
C ARG A 33 -36.78 48.71 16.63
N ALA A 34 -36.04 49.80 16.49
CA ALA A 34 -34.64 49.76 16.07
C ALA A 34 -33.76 49.05 17.10
N GLU A 35 -33.96 49.31 18.39
CA GLU A 35 -33.27 48.60 19.47
C GLU A 35 -33.61 47.11 19.49
N HIS A 36 -34.89 46.75 19.29
CA HIS A 36 -35.29 45.35 19.22
C HIS A 36 -34.68 44.62 18.02
N VAL A 37 -34.62 45.28 16.85
CA VAL A 37 -33.97 44.74 15.65
C VAL A 37 -32.47 44.60 15.87
N ALA A 38 -31.80 45.60 16.44
CA ALA A 38 -30.38 45.54 16.77
C ALA A 38 -30.07 44.38 17.73
N THR A 39 -30.91 44.19 18.76
CA THR A 39 -30.78 43.08 19.72
C THR A 39 -30.95 41.73 19.02
N THR A 40 -31.95 41.61 18.15
CA THR A 40 -32.21 40.38 17.38
C THR A 40 -31.03 40.04 16.46
N ILE A 41 -30.50 41.06 15.76
CA ILE A 41 -29.32 40.92 14.89
C ILE A 41 -28.11 40.47 15.71
N GLN A 42 -27.85 41.08 16.86
CA GLN A 42 -26.74 40.71 17.74
C GLN A 42 -26.85 39.29 18.28
N GLN A 43 -28.07 38.80 18.54
CA GLN A 43 -28.29 37.42 19.01
C GLN A 43 -28.07 36.37 17.90
N GLU A 44 -28.32 36.76 16.65
CA GLU A 44 -28.23 35.88 15.48
C GLU A 44 -26.83 35.86 14.87
N ILE A 45 -26.04 36.92 15.02
CA ILE A 45 -24.65 36.95 14.54
C ILE A 45 -23.73 36.25 15.53
N VAL A 46 -22.89 35.37 15.00
CA VAL A 46 -21.85 34.69 15.74
C VAL A 46 -20.49 35.07 15.16
N VAL A 47 -19.58 35.43 16.06
CA VAL A 47 -18.16 35.63 15.75
C VAL A 47 -17.40 34.42 16.26
N GLN A 48 -16.66 33.77 15.36
CA GLN A 48 -15.80 32.64 15.69
C GLN A 48 -14.38 32.95 15.24
N SER A 49 -13.40 32.66 16.08
CA SER A 49 -12.00 32.74 15.69
C SER A 49 -11.35 31.37 15.71
N VAL A 50 -10.48 31.12 14.72
CA VAL A 50 -9.74 29.87 14.56
C VAL A 50 -8.28 30.21 14.29
N ASP A 51 -7.38 29.49 14.93
CA ASP A 51 -5.95 29.60 14.65
C ASP A 51 -5.63 28.90 13.33
N LEU A 52 -4.91 29.60 12.47
CA LEU A 52 -4.44 29.12 11.19
C LEU A 52 -3.01 28.59 11.32
N PRO A 53 -2.66 27.52 10.58
CA PRO A 53 -1.29 27.07 10.46
C PRO A 53 -0.37 28.20 10.00
N GLN A 54 0.86 28.26 10.53
CA GLN A 54 1.85 29.26 10.11
C GLN A 54 2.16 29.16 8.61
N SER A 55 2.11 27.94 8.05
CA SER A 55 2.28 27.68 6.61
C SER A 55 1.21 28.35 5.74
N PHE A 56 0.02 28.60 6.29
CA PHE A 56 -1.08 29.23 5.56
C PHE A 56 -0.85 30.73 5.30
N SER A 57 0.00 31.39 6.09
CA SER A 57 0.27 32.83 5.97
C SER A 57 0.62 33.27 4.54
N ARG A 58 1.36 32.45 3.80
CA ARG A 58 1.76 32.70 2.41
C ARG A 58 0.61 32.59 1.41
N GLN A 59 -0.48 31.92 1.78
CA GLN A 59 -1.63 31.63 0.92
C GLN A 59 -2.79 32.60 1.11
N VAL A 60 -2.76 33.43 2.16
CA VAL A 60 -3.79 34.45 2.42
C VAL A 60 -3.90 35.44 1.26
N SER A 61 -2.80 35.73 0.58
CA SER A 61 -2.77 36.61 -0.60
C SER A 61 -2.87 35.86 -1.93
N ASP A 62 -3.03 34.54 -1.91
CA ASP A 62 -3.18 33.73 -3.13
C ASP A 62 -4.58 33.93 -3.74
N SER A 63 -4.62 34.04 -5.07
CA SER A 63 -5.83 34.00 -5.89
C SER A 63 -6.75 32.82 -5.59
N LYS A 64 -6.20 31.67 -5.17
CA LYS A 64 -6.98 30.49 -4.77
C LYS A 64 -7.82 30.76 -3.53
N PHE A 65 -7.25 31.44 -2.53
CA PHE A 65 -7.97 31.81 -1.31
C PHE A 65 -9.07 32.82 -1.61
N ALA A 66 -8.77 33.85 -2.41
CA ALA A 66 -9.77 34.83 -2.84
C ALA A 66 -10.92 34.18 -3.64
N SER A 67 -10.61 33.23 -4.52
CA SER A 67 -11.59 32.47 -5.29
C SER A 67 -12.45 31.58 -4.40
N PHE A 68 -11.84 30.92 -3.41
CA PHE A 68 -12.54 30.14 -2.39
C PHE A 68 -13.51 31.00 -1.59
N GLN A 69 -13.06 32.15 -1.07
CA GLN A 69 -13.92 33.08 -0.33
C GLN A 69 -15.09 33.56 -1.19
N THR A 70 -14.84 33.91 -2.45
CA THR A 70 -15.88 34.35 -3.39
C THR A 70 -16.88 33.23 -3.68
N SER A 71 -16.41 31.99 -3.84
CA SER A 71 -17.28 30.83 -4.06
C SER A 71 -18.12 30.51 -2.82
N LEU A 72 -17.54 30.62 -1.64
CA LEU A 72 -18.24 30.37 -0.38
C LEU A 72 -19.29 31.45 -0.14
N ALA A 73 -19.01 32.71 -0.49
CA ALA A 73 -19.93 33.84 -0.32
C ALA A 73 -21.18 33.73 -1.20
N LYS A 74 -21.15 32.91 -2.26
CA LYS A 74 -22.34 32.56 -3.05
C LYS A 74 -23.29 31.61 -2.31
N LYS A 75 -22.78 30.84 -1.34
CA LYS A 75 -23.54 29.84 -0.58
C LYS A 75 -23.99 30.35 0.78
N TYR A 76 -23.16 31.16 1.44
CA TYR A 76 -23.36 31.58 2.82
C TYR A 76 -23.17 33.10 2.96
N SER A 77 -23.92 33.69 3.88
CA SER A 77 -23.68 35.07 4.33
C SER A 77 -22.63 35.08 5.43
N PHE A 78 -21.41 35.50 5.12
CA PHE A 78 -20.33 35.61 6.10
C PHE A 78 -19.35 36.74 5.74
N SER A 79 -18.55 37.12 6.73
CA SER A 79 -17.34 37.93 6.58
C SER A 79 -16.16 37.15 7.19
N ALA A 80 -15.00 37.25 6.56
CA ALA A 80 -13.78 36.59 7.02
C ALA A 80 -12.61 37.58 7.02
N THR A 81 -11.83 37.56 8.09
CA THR A 81 -10.59 38.34 8.21
C THR A 81 -9.47 37.47 8.72
N VAL A 82 -8.27 37.66 8.19
CA VAL A 82 -7.06 36.96 8.66
C VAL A 82 -6.11 38.01 9.21
N HIS A 83 -5.70 37.85 10.47
CA HIS A 83 -4.72 38.71 11.12
C HIS A 83 -3.80 37.88 12.01
N GLN A 84 -2.47 38.00 11.84
CA GLN A 84 -1.47 37.31 12.66
C GLN A 84 -1.76 35.80 12.87
N ASN A 85 -2.12 35.10 11.79
CA ASN A 85 -2.52 33.68 11.77
C ASN A 85 -3.83 33.35 12.50
N LYS A 86 -4.68 34.33 12.76
CA LYS A 86 -6.02 34.09 13.30
C LYS A 86 -7.05 34.43 12.23
N LEU A 87 -7.86 33.44 11.87
CA LEU A 87 -9.03 33.63 11.03
C LEU A 87 -10.20 34.00 11.93
N THR A 88 -10.78 35.18 11.72
CA THR A 88 -12.04 35.59 12.37
C THR A 88 -13.16 35.53 11.35
N LEU A 89 -14.14 34.68 11.64
CA LEU A 89 -15.35 34.46 10.88
C LEU A 89 -16.52 35.14 11.58
N VAL A 90 -17.33 35.84 10.81
CA VAL A 90 -18.59 36.43 11.26
C VAL A 90 -19.69 35.89 10.35
N SER A 91 -20.68 35.21 10.91
CA SER A 91 -21.81 34.65 10.16
C SER A 91 -23.04 34.56 11.04
N THR A 92 -24.16 34.06 10.51
CA THR A 92 -25.34 33.76 11.31
C THR A 92 -25.12 32.49 12.14
N ARG A 93 -25.84 32.35 13.25
CA ARG A 93 -25.80 31.19 14.15
C ARG A 93 -26.10 29.90 13.40
N SER A 94 -27.01 29.95 12.43
CA SER A 94 -27.38 28.83 11.58
C SER A 94 -26.28 28.39 10.60
N SER A 95 -25.36 29.29 10.19
CA SER A 95 -24.38 29.04 9.11
C SER A 95 -22.93 28.92 9.60
N ILE A 96 -22.60 29.47 10.77
CA ILE A 96 -21.20 29.60 11.23
C ILE A 96 -20.46 28.25 11.31
N ALA A 97 -21.14 27.17 11.68
CA ALA A 97 -20.54 25.83 11.77
C ALA A 97 -20.14 25.29 10.39
N ASP A 98 -20.99 25.49 9.39
CA ASP A 98 -20.74 25.02 8.02
C ASP A 98 -19.64 25.86 7.34
N VAL A 99 -19.70 27.19 7.50
CA VAL A 99 -18.65 28.11 7.02
C VAL A 99 -17.30 27.76 7.65
N SER A 100 -17.26 27.53 8.97
CA SER A 100 -16.03 27.17 9.67
C SER A 100 -15.48 25.83 9.18
N ARG A 101 -16.33 24.83 8.91
CA ARG A 101 -15.92 23.53 8.37
C ARG A 101 -15.33 23.63 6.97
N GLU A 102 -15.95 24.42 6.08
CA GLU A 102 -15.44 24.68 4.72
C GLU A 102 -14.08 25.39 4.77
N PHE A 103 -13.92 26.40 5.62
CA PHE A 103 -12.63 27.07 5.81
C PHE A 103 -11.56 26.11 6.35
N TYR A 104 -11.89 25.32 7.37
CA TYR A 104 -10.96 24.36 7.94
C TYR A 104 -10.50 23.34 6.90
N THR A 105 -11.42 22.84 6.08
CA THR A 105 -11.13 21.90 4.98
C THR A 105 -10.19 22.53 3.97
N PHE A 106 -10.50 23.75 3.49
CA PHE A 106 -9.66 24.47 2.54
C PHE A 106 -8.24 24.71 3.09
N VAL A 107 -8.13 25.24 4.31
CA VAL A 107 -6.85 25.54 4.96
C VAL A 107 -6.02 24.27 5.12
N THR A 108 -6.64 23.19 5.59
CA THR A 108 -5.98 21.89 5.76
C THR A 108 -5.45 21.39 4.43
N GLU A 109 -6.26 21.41 3.37
CA GLU A 109 -5.82 20.95 2.05
C GLU A 109 -4.71 21.80 1.47
N ALA A 110 -4.79 23.11 1.63
CA ALA A 110 -3.83 24.04 1.06
C ALA A 110 -2.48 24.00 1.79
N CYS A 111 -2.48 23.69 3.10
CA CYS A 111 -1.25 23.51 3.89
C CYS A 111 -0.70 22.08 3.89
N SER A 112 -1.46 21.11 3.39
CA SER A 112 -1.05 19.71 3.41
C SER A 112 -0.04 19.40 2.32
N VAL A 113 1.01 18.70 2.70
CA VAL A 113 1.90 17.97 1.80
C VAL A 113 1.61 16.48 1.88
N THR A 114 2.22 15.69 1.00
CA THR A 114 2.03 14.23 0.98
C THR A 114 3.38 13.56 0.90
N ASP A 115 3.60 12.53 1.74
CA ASP A 115 4.81 11.73 1.74
C ASP A 115 4.47 10.22 1.61
N VAL A 116 5.45 9.44 1.18
CA VAL A 116 5.34 7.99 1.02
C VAL A 116 6.35 7.31 1.92
N ILE A 117 5.85 6.42 2.79
CA ILE A 117 6.69 5.61 3.68
C ILE A 117 6.65 4.18 3.18
N HIS A 118 7.84 3.65 2.89
CA HIS A 118 8.02 2.26 2.47
C HIS A 118 8.19 1.35 3.68
N PHE A 119 7.67 0.14 3.53
CA PHE A 119 7.79 -0.93 4.52
C PHE A 119 8.59 -2.09 3.97
N LYS A 120 9.24 -2.83 4.87
CA LYS A 120 9.67 -4.20 4.57
C LYS A 120 8.46 -5.10 4.38
N LYS A 121 8.56 -6.07 3.48
CA LYS A 121 7.46 -6.99 3.13
C LYS A 121 6.94 -7.77 4.35
N GLY A 122 7.82 -8.41 5.11
CA GLY A 122 7.44 -9.16 6.31
C GLY A 122 6.80 -8.29 7.39
N VAL A 123 7.35 -7.09 7.63
CA VAL A 123 6.79 -6.12 8.60
C VAL A 123 5.38 -5.71 8.21
N TRP A 124 5.16 -5.36 6.94
CA TRP A 124 3.84 -4.98 6.44
C TRP A 124 2.83 -6.11 6.56
N ARG A 125 3.22 -7.36 6.27
CA ARG A 125 2.32 -8.51 6.44
C ARG A 125 1.97 -8.74 7.90
N LEU A 126 2.93 -8.53 8.81
CA LEU A 126 2.71 -8.66 10.25
C LEU A 126 1.76 -7.59 10.80
N VAL A 127 1.80 -6.36 10.27
CA VAL A 127 0.86 -5.27 10.65
C VAL A 127 -0.60 -5.68 10.48
N TYR A 128 -0.92 -6.42 9.41
CA TYR A 128 -2.27 -6.93 9.13
C TYR A 128 -2.59 -8.26 9.81
N SER A 129 -1.70 -8.77 10.66
CA SER A 129 -2.01 -9.91 11.51
C SER A 129 -2.80 -9.46 12.74
N THR A 130 -3.67 -10.33 13.25
CA THR A 130 -4.52 -10.06 14.42
C THR A 130 -3.74 -9.63 15.67
N SER A 131 -2.45 -9.97 15.76
CA SER A 131 -1.61 -9.62 16.92
C SER A 131 -1.09 -8.18 16.90
N MET A 132 -0.91 -7.57 15.72
CA MET A 132 -0.41 -6.20 15.58
C MET A 132 -1.46 -5.20 15.09
N GLU A 133 -2.59 -5.67 14.58
CA GLU A 133 -3.67 -4.84 14.06
C GLU A 133 -4.10 -3.75 15.05
N LYS A 134 -4.25 -4.10 16.34
CA LYS A 134 -4.62 -3.12 17.37
C LYS A 134 -3.56 -2.04 17.55
N LYS A 135 -2.28 -2.42 17.69
CA LYS A 135 -1.18 -1.46 17.87
C LYS A 135 -1.05 -0.51 16.68
N TRP A 136 -1.22 -1.06 15.47
CA TRP A 136 -1.23 -0.25 14.26
C TRP A 136 -2.43 0.69 14.20
N THR A 137 -3.63 0.22 14.54
CA THR A 137 -4.84 1.04 14.56
C THR A 137 -4.73 2.17 15.58
N ASP A 138 -4.21 1.89 16.77
CA ASP A 138 -3.98 2.89 17.82
C ASP A 138 -2.98 3.97 17.34
N LEU A 139 -1.89 3.57 16.66
CA LEU A 139 -0.93 4.49 16.05
C LEU A 139 -1.58 5.35 14.96
N VAL A 140 -2.41 4.77 14.10
CA VAL A 140 -3.12 5.49 13.03
C VAL A 140 -4.11 6.51 13.59
N GLU A 141 -4.85 6.15 14.64
CA GLU A 141 -5.77 7.08 15.30
C GLU A 141 -5.03 8.21 16.03
N ASP A 142 -3.85 7.95 16.60
CA ASP A 142 -3.02 8.98 17.20
C ASP A 142 -2.47 9.97 16.15
N MET A 143 -1.95 9.45 15.03
CA MET A 143 -1.52 10.28 13.89
C MET A 143 -2.67 11.16 13.37
N LYS A 144 -3.90 10.62 13.32
CA LYS A 144 -5.09 11.36 12.90
C LYS A 144 -5.43 12.51 13.84
N LYS A 145 -5.30 12.31 15.16
CA LYS A 145 -5.47 13.39 16.15
C LYS A 145 -4.43 14.49 15.99
N LYS A 146 -3.23 14.14 15.53
CA LYS A 146 -2.14 15.07 15.18
C LYS A 146 -2.27 15.69 13.78
N GLY A 147 -3.39 15.47 13.09
CA GLY A 147 -3.66 16.07 11.78
C GLY A 147 -3.00 15.36 10.59
N VAL A 148 -2.56 14.11 10.76
CA VAL A 148 -2.00 13.28 9.69
C VAL A 148 -2.99 12.20 9.28
N THR A 149 -3.21 12.06 7.98
CA THR A 149 -4.15 11.09 7.42
C THR A 149 -3.46 10.13 6.46
N ILE A 150 -3.79 8.85 6.53
CA ILE A 150 -3.36 7.88 5.51
C ILE A 150 -4.32 8.01 4.32
N VAL A 151 -3.81 8.48 3.19
CA VAL A 151 -4.58 8.67 1.93
C VAL A 151 -4.61 7.42 1.06
N SER A 152 -3.57 6.59 1.13
CA SER A 152 -3.58 5.28 0.49
C SER A 152 -2.57 4.33 1.12
N SER A 153 -2.79 3.03 0.98
CA SER A 153 -1.86 1.99 1.42
C SER A 153 -1.82 0.82 0.44
N SER A 154 -0.69 0.12 0.43
CA SER A 154 -0.51 -1.09 -0.38
C SER A 154 -1.23 -2.30 0.22
N LYS A 155 -1.59 -3.28 -0.61
CA LYS A 155 -2.15 -4.56 -0.13
C LYS A 155 -1.11 -5.32 0.72
N PRO A 156 -1.53 -6.18 1.67
CA PRO A 156 -0.59 -6.96 2.50
C PRO A 156 0.37 -7.85 1.71
N THR A 157 0.00 -8.23 0.49
CA THR A 157 0.80 -9.10 -0.41
C THR A 157 1.74 -8.33 -1.34
N ALA A 158 1.79 -7.00 -1.25
CA ALA A 158 2.64 -6.19 -2.13
C ALA A 158 4.13 -6.50 -1.94
N HIS A 159 4.88 -6.56 -3.04
CA HIS A 159 6.33 -6.78 -2.99
C HIS A 159 7.09 -5.57 -2.43
N LYS A 160 6.60 -4.37 -2.71
CA LYS A 160 7.15 -3.10 -2.20
C LYS A 160 6.05 -2.37 -1.45
N PRO A 161 5.75 -2.77 -0.21
CA PRO A 161 4.64 -2.18 0.51
C PRO A 161 4.95 -0.73 0.90
N PHE A 162 3.90 0.07 0.96
CA PHE A 162 3.97 1.47 1.31
C PHE A 162 2.65 1.96 1.91
N ILE A 163 2.75 3.09 2.60
CA ILE A 163 1.62 3.96 2.90
C ILE A 163 1.91 5.36 2.36
N LYS A 164 0.85 6.06 1.98
CA LYS A 164 0.90 7.48 1.61
C LYS A 164 0.18 8.26 2.69
N ILE A 165 0.89 9.21 3.30
CA ILE A 165 0.38 10.06 4.38
C ILE A 165 0.27 11.51 3.92
N LYS A 166 -0.77 12.20 4.37
CA LYS A 166 -1.06 13.61 4.06
C LYS A 166 -1.27 14.40 5.35
N GLY A 167 -0.65 15.57 5.43
CA GLY A 167 -0.72 16.46 6.58
C GLY A 167 0.26 17.62 6.42
N GLU A 168 0.37 18.48 7.43
CA GLU A 168 1.38 19.54 7.45
C GLU A 168 2.80 18.98 7.55
N VAL A 169 3.79 19.72 7.04
CA VAL A 169 5.20 19.28 6.97
C VAL A 169 5.71 18.80 8.35
N HIS A 170 5.52 19.60 9.39
CA HIS A 170 5.98 19.28 10.74
C HIS A 170 5.29 18.05 11.33
N ASN A 171 3.98 17.90 11.09
CA ASN A 171 3.21 16.74 11.55
C ASN A 171 3.60 15.47 10.77
N LEU A 172 3.92 15.59 9.48
CA LEU A 172 4.41 14.46 8.68
C LEU A 172 5.79 13.99 9.14
N GLU A 173 6.71 14.90 9.47
CA GLU A 173 8.03 14.53 9.99
C GLU A 173 7.91 13.72 11.28
N PHE A 174 7.08 14.18 12.20
CA PHE A 174 6.79 13.48 13.44
C PHE A 174 6.13 12.11 13.21
N ALA A 175 5.09 12.05 12.36
CA ALA A 175 4.42 10.78 12.03
C ALA A 175 5.37 9.79 11.35
N LYS A 176 6.29 10.28 10.51
CA LYS A 176 7.29 9.45 9.84
C LYS A 176 8.25 8.83 10.83
N GLU A 177 8.69 9.60 11.83
CA GLU A 177 9.54 9.09 12.91
C GLU A 177 8.82 7.98 13.70
N GLU A 178 7.59 8.21 14.16
CA GLU A 178 6.81 7.19 14.89
C GLU A 178 6.60 5.91 14.05
N ILE A 179 6.32 6.04 12.75
CA ILE A 179 6.16 4.88 11.87
C ILE A 179 7.50 4.14 11.68
N LEU A 180 8.62 4.84 11.58
CA LEU A 180 9.93 4.22 11.46
C LEU A 180 10.33 3.49 12.74
N GLU A 181 10.04 4.08 13.90
CA GLU A 181 10.22 3.42 15.21
C GLU A 181 9.34 2.17 15.34
N PHE A 182 8.07 2.27 14.93
CA PHE A 182 7.15 1.14 14.90
C PHE A 182 7.70 -0.01 14.04
N GLN A 183 8.28 0.30 12.87
CA GLN A 183 8.94 -0.70 12.03
C GLN A 183 10.18 -1.29 12.70
N ALA A 184 11.01 -0.46 13.33
CA ALA A 184 12.23 -0.88 13.99
C ALA A 184 11.98 -1.76 15.22
N ALA A 185 10.80 -1.65 15.85
CA ALA A 185 10.38 -2.51 16.95
C ALA A 185 10.17 -3.98 16.52
N VAL A 186 9.99 -4.26 15.23
CA VAL A 186 9.86 -5.62 14.71
C VAL A 186 11.23 -6.28 14.61
N LYS A 187 11.43 -7.36 15.38
CA LYS A 187 12.67 -8.13 15.37
C LYS A 187 12.67 -9.15 14.25
N GLU A 188 13.75 -9.17 13.47
CA GLU A 188 13.96 -10.12 12.40
C GLU A 188 14.93 -11.23 12.83
N ARG A 189 14.64 -12.46 12.44
CA ARG A 189 15.53 -13.61 12.65
C ARG A 189 15.57 -14.44 11.37
N GLN A 190 16.78 -14.76 10.92
CA GLN A 190 16.99 -15.66 9.79
C GLN A 190 17.28 -17.08 10.29
N VAL A 191 16.67 -18.07 9.64
CA VAL A 191 16.92 -19.49 9.88
C VAL A 191 17.25 -20.16 8.56
N THR A 192 18.43 -20.78 8.49
CA THR A 192 18.89 -21.48 7.29
C THR A 192 18.51 -22.96 7.36
N ILE A 193 17.88 -23.47 6.31
CA ILE A 193 17.51 -24.88 6.17
C ILE A 193 18.28 -25.48 4.99
N SER A 194 19.24 -26.36 5.29
CA SER A 194 20.13 -26.97 4.31
C SER A 194 19.63 -28.32 3.76
N ARG A 195 18.43 -28.76 4.16
CA ARG A 195 17.89 -30.04 3.72
C ARG A 195 17.37 -29.96 2.27
N PRO A 196 17.77 -30.90 1.38
CA PRO A 196 17.29 -30.94 0.00
C PRO A 196 15.76 -30.97 -0.10
N GLY A 197 15.20 -30.29 -1.10
CA GLY A 197 13.76 -30.26 -1.35
C GLY A 197 12.94 -29.37 -0.40
N MET A 198 13.48 -28.90 0.73
CA MET A 198 12.72 -28.09 1.69
C MET A 198 12.30 -26.72 1.14
N GLY A 199 13.11 -26.10 0.29
CA GLY A 199 12.72 -24.84 -0.38
C GLY A 199 11.44 -25.02 -1.21
N LYS A 200 11.39 -26.06 -2.03
CA LYS A 200 10.20 -26.41 -2.83
C LYS A 200 9.02 -26.83 -1.94
N TYR A 201 9.28 -27.54 -0.85
CA TYR A 201 8.25 -27.91 0.11
C TYR A 201 7.56 -26.68 0.71
N PHE A 202 8.31 -25.70 1.22
CA PHE A 202 7.70 -24.51 1.82
C PHE A 202 7.12 -23.52 0.81
N LEU A 203 7.70 -23.41 -0.39
CA LEU A 203 7.24 -22.47 -1.40
C LEU A 203 6.09 -22.99 -2.26
N SER A 204 6.01 -24.29 -2.54
CA SER A 204 5.10 -24.84 -3.55
C SER A 204 4.21 -25.97 -3.06
N ASN A 205 4.48 -26.59 -1.91
CA ASN A 205 3.63 -27.66 -1.37
C ASN A 205 2.54 -27.06 -0.45
N PRO A 206 1.24 -27.33 -0.69
CA PRO A 206 0.14 -26.84 0.15
C PRO A 206 0.25 -27.24 1.63
N GLN A 207 0.74 -28.44 1.94
CA GLN A 207 0.95 -28.88 3.32
C GLN A 207 2.04 -28.06 4.00
N GLY A 208 3.16 -27.81 3.31
CA GLY A 208 4.25 -26.98 3.82
C GLY A 208 3.80 -25.55 4.09
N GLN A 209 3.07 -24.94 3.15
CA GLN A 209 2.50 -23.60 3.34
C GLN A 209 1.49 -23.54 4.48
N THR A 210 0.65 -24.57 4.63
CA THR A 210 -0.34 -24.66 5.72
C THR A 210 0.34 -24.78 7.08
N MET A 211 1.41 -25.58 7.16
CA MET A 211 2.23 -25.71 8.37
C MET A 211 2.83 -24.35 8.78
N LEU A 212 3.42 -23.61 7.83
CA LEU A 212 3.98 -22.29 8.11
C LEU A 212 2.92 -21.30 8.59
N LYS A 213 1.74 -21.27 7.96
CA LYS A 213 0.62 -20.42 8.41
C LYS A 213 0.15 -20.76 9.82
N GLY A 214 0.17 -22.05 10.19
CA GLY A 214 -0.13 -22.49 11.55
C GLY A 214 0.86 -21.89 12.56
N ILE A 215 2.15 -21.97 12.26
CA ILE A 215 3.21 -21.40 13.10
C ILE A 215 3.10 -19.87 13.18
N GLU A 216 2.87 -19.19 12.05
CA GLU A 216 2.65 -17.73 12.02
C GLU A 216 1.52 -17.31 12.96
N SER A 217 0.42 -18.06 12.95
CA SER A 217 -0.76 -17.79 13.77
C SER A 217 -0.52 -18.04 15.26
N GLU A 218 0.14 -19.15 15.59
CA GLU A 218 0.40 -19.57 16.98
C GLU A 218 1.49 -18.72 17.64
N ALA A 219 2.58 -18.44 16.94
CA ALA A 219 3.71 -17.69 17.48
C ALA A 219 3.60 -16.18 17.24
N HIS A 220 2.56 -15.71 16.56
CA HIS A 220 2.36 -14.30 16.19
C HIS A 220 3.55 -13.72 15.42
N VAL A 221 4.04 -14.47 14.43
CA VAL A 221 5.17 -14.11 13.58
C VAL A 221 4.79 -14.08 12.11
N CYS A 222 5.64 -13.47 11.30
CA CYS A 222 5.57 -13.51 9.85
C CYS A 222 6.80 -14.26 9.32
N ILE A 223 6.58 -15.32 8.53
CA ILE A 223 7.64 -16.18 8.00
C ILE A 223 7.82 -15.93 6.51
N GLU A 224 8.95 -15.35 6.11
CA GLU A 224 9.31 -15.20 4.70
C GLU A 224 10.30 -16.31 4.30
N VAL A 225 9.93 -17.05 3.26
CA VAL A 225 10.77 -18.14 2.75
C VAL A 225 11.45 -17.64 1.49
N GLU A 226 12.78 -17.68 1.51
CA GLU A 226 13.62 -17.31 0.38
C GLU A 226 14.60 -18.45 0.09
N ILE A 227 14.81 -18.74 -1.20
CA ILE A 227 15.88 -19.62 -1.63
C ILE A 227 17.11 -18.76 -1.89
N SER A 228 18.14 -18.94 -1.08
CA SER A 228 19.43 -18.27 -1.29
C SER A 228 20.11 -18.85 -2.53
N ASN A 229 20.10 -18.11 -3.64
CA ASN A 229 20.90 -18.43 -4.83
C ASN A 229 22.40 -18.06 -4.65
N LYS A 230 22.88 -17.85 -3.41
CA LYS A 230 24.21 -17.29 -3.12
C LYS A 230 25.39 -18.27 -3.23
N ASN A 231 25.21 -19.42 -3.87
CA ASN A 231 26.30 -20.26 -4.36
C ASN A 231 26.19 -20.45 -5.87
N CYS A 232 26.30 -19.36 -6.64
CA CYS A 232 26.82 -19.38 -8.01
C CYS A 232 27.66 -18.12 -8.18
N GLY A 233 28.87 -18.12 -7.59
CA GLY A 233 29.90 -17.17 -8.01
C GLY A 233 30.34 -17.55 -9.41
N ASP A 234 30.07 -16.67 -10.38
CA ASP A 234 30.77 -16.39 -11.64
C ASP A 234 31.77 -17.42 -12.21
N HIS A 235 31.38 -18.68 -12.25
CA HIS A 235 31.79 -19.68 -13.23
C HIS A 235 30.70 -20.76 -13.32
N GLU A 236 29.47 -20.36 -13.65
CA GLU A 236 28.57 -21.27 -14.36
C GLU A 236 28.54 -20.84 -15.83
N PRO A 237 28.91 -21.73 -16.77
CA PRO A 237 28.66 -21.45 -18.18
C PRO A 237 27.16 -21.31 -18.35
N SER A 238 26.75 -20.26 -19.06
CA SER A 238 25.41 -20.13 -19.61
C SER A 238 25.01 -21.45 -20.25
N MET A 239 24.20 -22.23 -19.54
CA MET A 239 23.54 -23.41 -20.08
C MET A 239 22.06 -23.14 -19.95
N THR A 240 21.56 -22.34 -20.89
CA THR A 240 20.35 -22.78 -21.59
C THR A 240 20.56 -24.23 -21.98
N ALA A 241 20.19 -25.17 -21.10
CA ALA A 241 20.11 -26.57 -21.42
C ALA A 241 18.94 -26.72 -22.39
N GLY A 242 19.23 -26.43 -23.66
CA GLY A 242 18.47 -27.00 -24.76
C GLY A 242 18.41 -28.50 -24.53
N GLN A 243 17.20 -29.03 -24.59
CA GLN A 243 16.88 -30.46 -24.54
C GLN A 243 17.96 -31.28 -25.26
N SER A 244 18.88 -31.90 -24.52
CA SER A 244 19.96 -32.72 -25.11
C SER A 244 19.61 -34.20 -25.16
N PHE A 245 18.36 -34.57 -24.82
CA PHE A 245 17.87 -35.92 -25.00
C PHE A 245 17.58 -36.18 -26.48
N LYS A 246 18.52 -36.82 -27.16
CA LYS A 246 18.30 -37.29 -28.53
C LYS A 246 17.62 -38.66 -28.45
N ASN A 247 16.37 -38.73 -28.87
CA ASN A 247 15.72 -40.02 -29.10
C ASN A 247 16.36 -40.66 -30.34
N ILE A 248 17.00 -41.81 -30.16
CA ILE A 248 17.71 -42.54 -31.21
C ILE A 248 16.82 -43.63 -31.82
N GLY A 249 15.73 -44.01 -31.16
CA GLY A 249 14.75 -44.93 -31.71
C GLY A 249 13.73 -45.41 -30.69
N PHE A 250 12.71 -46.07 -31.21
CA PHE A 250 11.69 -46.74 -30.40
C PHE A 250 11.40 -48.13 -30.97
N GLY A 251 10.97 -49.03 -30.10
CA GLY A 251 10.54 -50.38 -30.44
C GLY A 251 9.46 -50.86 -29.50
N SER A 252 8.85 -52.00 -29.83
CA SER A 252 7.86 -52.64 -28.96
C SER A 252 8.27 -54.08 -28.70
N THR A 253 8.14 -54.54 -27.46
CA THR A 253 8.37 -55.95 -27.12
C THR A 253 7.23 -56.83 -27.63
N ALA A 254 7.41 -58.15 -27.65
CA ALA A 254 6.34 -59.10 -27.99
C ALA A 254 5.10 -58.97 -27.07
N GLU A 255 5.29 -58.49 -25.83
CA GLU A 255 4.22 -58.14 -24.88
C GLU A 255 3.61 -56.72 -25.10
N MET A 256 3.84 -56.09 -26.26
CA MET A 256 3.37 -54.74 -26.62
C MET A 256 3.84 -53.58 -25.73
N LYS A 257 4.87 -53.77 -24.90
CA LYS A 257 5.47 -52.66 -24.13
C LYS A 257 6.35 -51.81 -25.04
N ARG A 258 6.16 -50.49 -24.99
CA ARG A 258 6.96 -49.53 -25.76
C ARG A 258 8.30 -49.28 -25.06
N VAL A 259 9.38 -49.39 -25.83
CA VAL A 259 10.76 -49.15 -25.40
C VAL A 259 11.31 -48.00 -26.22
N ASN A 260 11.80 -46.96 -25.54
CA ASN A 260 12.46 -45.82 -26.16
C ASN A 260 13.96 -45.87 -25.85
N VAL A 261 14.79 -45.61 -26.85
CA VAL A 261 16.24 -45.50 -26.71
C VAL A 261 16.61 -44.04 -26.83
N ILE A 262 17.10 -43.47 -25.73
CA ILE A 262 17.43 -42.06 -25.60
C ILE A 262 18.90 -41.95 -25.20
N VAL A 263 19.61 -40.99 -25.79
CA VAL A 263 20.95 -40.60 -25.33
C VAL A 263 20.88 -39.19 -24.78
N GLY A 264 21.38 -39.03 -23.57
CA GLY A 264 21.46 -37.78 -22.82
C GLY A 264 22.04 -38.05 -21.44
N ASP A 265 22.22 -37.00 -20.64
CA ASP A 265 22.69 -37.15 -19.26
C ASP A 265 21.57 -37.73 -18.39
N ILE A 266 21.86 -38.86 -17.73
CA ILE A 266 20.90 -39.56 -16.89
C ILE A 266 20.53 -38.77 -15.63
N THR A 267 21.40 -37.89 -15.16
CA THR A 267 21.16 -37.02 -14.00
C THR A 267 20.19 -35.87 -14.31
N GLU A 268 20.00 -35.56 -15.58
CA GLU A 268 19.06 -34.55 -16.08
C GLU A 268 17.69 -35.15 -16.46
N PHE A 269 17.53 -36.47 -16.39
CA PHE A 269 16.31 -37.16 -16.84
C PHE A 269 15.28 -37.29 -15.69
N ASP A 270 14.35 -36.35 -15.60
CA ASP A 270 13.37 -36.24 -14.52
C ASP A 270 12.11 -37.12 -14.68
N ARG A 271 12.03 -37.93 -15.74
CA ARG A 271 10.80 -38.66 -16.15
C ARG A 271 10.83 -40.18 -15.96
N ALA A 272 11.87 -40.73 -15.34
CA ALA A 272 11.92 -42.14 -15.02
C ALA A 272 12.61 -42.40 -13.67
N ASP A 273 12.11 -43.37 -12.92
CA ASP A 273 12.85 -43.96 -11.82
C ASP A 273 14.00 -44.79 -12.39
N VAL A 274 15.23 -44.36 -12.11
CA VAL A 274 16.43 -44.96 -12.70
C VAL A 274 16.97 -46.05 -11.78
N ILE A 275 16.97 -47.30 -12.28
CA ILE A 275 17.77 -48.37 -11.68
C ILE A 275 19.09 -48.45 -12.43
N VAL A 276 20.14 -47.89 -11.84
CA VAL A 276 21.52 -47.97 -12.37
C VAL A 276 22.21 -49.21 -11.83
N ASN A 277 22.83 -49.99 -12.71
CA ASN A 277 23.74 -51.04 -12.29
C ASN A 277 25.06 -50.37 -11.90
N ALA A 278 25.46 -50.48 -10.63
CA ALA A 278 26.71 -49.88 -10.16
C ALA A 278 27.89 -50.48 -10.94
N ALA A 279 28.56 -49.65 -11.75
CA ALA A 279 29.86 -50.03 -12.31
C ALA A 279 30.88 -50.03 -11.16
N ASN A 280 31.76 -51.02 -11.10
CA ASN A 280 32.94 -50.90 -10.25
C ASN A 280 33.85 -49.78 -10.79
N GLY A 281 34.76 -49.25 -9.96
CA GLY A 281 35.58 -48.06 -10.24
C GLY A 281 36.51 -48.13 -11.47
N GLN A 282 36.43 -49.19 -12.27
CA GLN A 282 37.12 -49.35 -13.56
C GLN A 282 36.17 -49.26 -14.77
N LEU A 283 34.87 -49.00 -14.56
CA LEU A 283 33.86 -48.92 -15.63
C LEU A 283 33.78 -50.19 -16.51
N VAL A 284 34.18 -51.35 -15.97
CA VAL A 284 34.12 -52.63 -16.69
C VAL A 284 32.79 -53.31 -16.38
N HIS A 285 31.86 -53.29 -17.34
CA HIS A 285 30.55 -53.94 -17.23
C HIS A 285 30.65 -55.45 -17.45
N GLY A 286 31.19 -56.19 -16.48
CA GLY A 286 31.33 -57.65 -16.54
C GLY A 286 30.03 -58.41 -16.24
N THR A 287 29.10 -57.84 -15.47
CA THR A 287 27.88 -58.54 -15.01
C THR A 287 26.70 -57.59 -14.76
N GLY A 288 25.46 -58.11 -14.90
CA GLY A 288 24.20 -57.40 -14.60
C GLY A 288 23.27 -57.23 -15.81
N ILE A 289 22.14 -56.53 -15.59
CA ILE A 289 21.02 -56.39 -16.55
C ILE A 289 21.48 -55.95 -17.95
N ALA A 290 22.45 -55.03 -18.05
CA ALA A 290 23.00 -54.58 -19.33
C ALA A 290 23.71 -55.71 -20.12
N ALA A 291 24.48 -56.57 -19.43
CA ALA A 291 25.12 -57.73 -20.06
C ALA A 291 24.08 -58.77 -20.50
N ALA A 292 23.01 -58.96 -19.72
CA ALA A 292 21.90 -59.84 -20.08
C ALA A 292 21.13 -59.32 -21.31
N ILE A 293 20.94 -58.01 -21.44
CA ILE A 293 20.31 -57.37 -22.61
C ILE A 293 21.19 -57.53 -23.86
N VAL A 294 22.50 -57.24 -23.78
CA VAL A 294 23.43 -57.41 -24.92
C VAL A 294 23.52 -58.88 -25.37
N LYS A 295 23.52 -59.82 -24.42
CA LYS A 295 23.55 -61.26 -24.73
C LYS A 295 22.25 -61.73 -25.39
N LYS A 296 21.10 -61.15 -24.99
CA LYS A 296 19.78 -61.44 -25.58
C LYS A 296 19.60 -60.79 -26.96
N GLU A 297 20.12 -59.58 -27.17
CA GLU A 297 20.10 -58.92 -28.48
C GLU A 297 20.96 -59.63 -29.53
N ARG A 298 22.14 -60.16 -29.16
CA ARG A 298 22.98 -60.93 -30.09
C ARG A 298 22.30 -62.18 -30.63
N SER A 299 21.42 -62.82 -29.86
CA SER A 299 20.64 -63.99 -30.29
C SER A 299 19.40 -63.65 -31.14
N SER A 300 18.94 -62.40 -31.16
CA SER A 300 17.66 -62.03 -31.77
C SER A 300 17.74 -61.06 -32.94
N ASN A 301 18.87 -60.36 -33.15
CA ASN A 301 18.94 -59.24 -34.12
C ASN A 301 19.62 -59.52 -35.47
N ARG A 302 19.60 -60.76 -35.96
CA ARG A 302 20.01 -61.03 -37.36
C ARG A 302 19.02 -60.50 -38.41
N ARG A 303 17.92 -59.85 -38.01
CA ARG A 303 16.93 -59.30 -38.94
C ARG A 303 16.40 -57.94 -38.48
N ARG A 304 16.82 -56.92 -39.25
CA ARG A 304 16.12 -55.65 -39.53
C ARG A 304 16.29 -54.52 -38.51
N PHE A 305 17.31 -53.69 -38.75
CA PHE A 305 17.13 -52.24 -38.72
C PHE A 305 17.65 -51.67 -40.05
N LYS A 306 16.75 -51.11 -40.86
CA LYS A 306 17.12 -50.31 -42.04
C LYS A 306 17.54 -48.92 -41.54
N LYS A 307 18.74 -48.49 -41.92
CA LYS A 307 19.17 -47.09 -41.79
C LYS A 307 18.33 -46.22 -42.74
N ALA A 308 17.74 -45.16 -42.23
CA ALA A 308 17.34 -44.00 -43.02
C ALA A 308 18.48 -42.97 -42.93
N TYR A 309 18.89 -42.43 -44.09
CA TYR A 309 19.83 -41.33 -44.22
C TYR A 309 19.17 -40.01 -43.86
#